data_AF-A0A1X7M6C7-F1
#
_entry.id   AF-A0A1X7M6C7-F1
#
_cell.length_a   1.000
_cell.length_b   1.000
_cell.length_c   1.000
_cell.angle_alpha   90.00
_cell.angle_beta   90.00
_cell.angle_gamma   90.00
#
_symmetry.space_group_name_H-M   'P 1'
#
loop_
_entity.id
_entity.type
_entity.pdbx_description
1 polymer ?
#
loop_
_entity_poly.entity_id
_entity_poly.type
_entity_poly.pdbx_seq_one_letter_code
_entity_poly.pdbx_strand_id
1 'polypeptide(L)'
;MKPKDVKWLQGFSETRNIGCDLYEDSSYSTTGREGLEFIPSSLKEKKLRPDSKITCDLWAKTDDIKTPVLHVSEEFNIEGVRVNIYHSDASGTIGKDYNDKGAWNSACKTDAMTDEVTCYVSHKSFYLFRDKSGYRVLVGGEHFPGTLAYVRIGKGKPIASGEGGVFSSSDSVSIVDSIDKHSSISTRYTRWPYERTIDENLDVKYLPQAKTVLDLIYDNHI
;
A
#
# COMPACT_ATOMS: atom_id res chain seq x y z
N MET A 1 5.74 26.42 1.63
CA MET A 1 5.26 25.93 2.95
C MET A 1 5.73 26.88 4.02
N LYS A 2 4.84 27.33 4.92
CA LYS A 2 5.25 28.12 6.08
C LYS A 2 5.67 27.12 7.18
N PRO A 3 6.84 27.28 7.82
CA PRO A 3 7.14 26.49 9.01
C PRO A 3 6.15 26.89 10.10
N LYS A 4 5.26 25.99 10.54
CA LYS A 4 4.25 26.37 11.55
C LYS A 4 3.92 25.28 12.58
N ASP A 5 4.00 25.75 13.83
CA ASP A 5 3.47 25.27 15.10
C ASP A 5 3.70 23.81 15.50
N VAL A 6 4.95 23.34 15.30
CA VAL A 6 5.51 22.17 15.98
C VAL A 6 5.19 22.17 17.48
N LYS A 7 5.25 23.33 18.15
CA LYS A 7 4.93 23.47 19.58
C LYS A 7 3.46 23.17 19.90
N TRP A 8 2.53 23.55 19.03
CA TRP A 8 1.11 23.25 19.22
C TRP A 8 0.87 21.74 19.07
N LEU A 9 1.44 21.14 18.03
CA LEU A 9 1.38 19.69 17.79
C LEU A 9 1.98 18.89 18.95
N GLN A 10 3.15 19.30 19.43
CA GLN A 10 3.82 18.69 20.58
C GLN A 10 3.12 18.97 21.93
N GLY A 11 2.10 19.84 21.94
CA GLY A 11 1.24 20.06 23.10
C GLY A 11 0.40 18.82 23.45
N PHE A 12 0.04 18.03 22.45
CA PHE A 12 -0.75 16.80 22.61
C PHE A 12 0.13 15.62 23.02
N SER A 13 -0.32 14.83 23.99
CA SER A 13 0.44 13.71 24.54
C SER A 13 0.60 12.58 23.52
N GLU A 14 -0.44 12.35 22.73
CA GLU A 14 -0.58 11.37 21.66
C GLU A 14 0.47 11.65 20.58
N THR A 15 0.58 12.91 20.13
CA THR A 15 1.60 13.34 19.17
C THR A 15 3.03 13.13 19.66
N ARG A 16 3.30 13.41 20.95
CA ARG A 16 4.62 13.16 21.54
C ARG A 16 4.93 11.67 21.64
N ASN A 17 3.92 10.84 21.92
CA ASN A 17 4.10 9.40 22.04
C ASN A 17 4.42 8.72 20.71
N ILE A 18 4.00 9.29 19.57
CA ILE A 18 4.36 8.79 18.23
C ILE A 18 5.88 8.93 17.99
N GLY A 19 6.49 10.03 18.44
CA GLY A 19 7.93 10.26 18.27
C GLY A 19 8.33 10.65 16.84
N CYS A 20 7.56 11.54 16.22
CA CYS A 20 7.80 12.02 14.85
C CYS A 20 9.16 12.73 14.69
N ASP A 21 9.86 12.41 13.60
CA ASP A 21 11.12 13.03 13.19
C ASP A 21 10.89 14.37 12.48
N LEU A 22 9.76 14.49 11.76
CA LEU A 22 9.33 15.68 11.04
C LEU A 22 7.88 16.04 11.37
N TYR A 23 7.59 17.33 11.38
CA TYR A 23 6.26 17.88 11.57
C TYR A 23 5.91 18.79 10.39
N GLU A 24 4.78 18.51 9.75
CA GLU A 24 4.27 19.26 8.61
C GLU A 24 2.87 19.80 8.90
N ASP A 25 2.54 20.88 8.20
CA ASP A 25 1.25 21.55 8.29
C ASP A 25 0.73 21.82 6.89
N SER A 26 0.11 20.80 6.32
CA SER A 26 -0.61 20.84 5.05
C SER A 26 -2.05 21.38 5.19
N SER A 27 -2.42 21.89 6.37
CA SER A 27 -3.75 22.43 6.63
C SER A 27 -3.90 23.85 6.05
N TYR A 28 -5.10 24.15 5.51
CA TYR A 28 -5.42 25.47 4.97
C TYR A 28 -5.97 26.44 6.03
N SER A 29 -5.96 26.06 7.32
CA SER A 29 -6.61 26.87 8.36
C SER A 29 -5.88 28.19 8.59
N THR A 30 -6.59 29.29 8.33
CA THR A 30 -6.12 30.66 8.56
C THR A 30 -6.76 31.31 9.79
N THR A 31 -7.73 30.63 10.43
CA THR A 31 -8.65 31.21 11.42
C THR A 31 -8.51 30.62 12.83
N GLY A 32 -7.50 29.78 13.08
CA GLY A 32 -7.27 29.11 14.37
C GLY A 32 -7.78 27.66 14.38
N ARG A 33 -7.33 26.89 15.37
CA ARG A 33 -7.66 25.46 15.53
C ARG A 33 -8.46 25.26 16.81
N GLU A 34 -9.54 24.49 16.74
CA GLU A 34 -10.42 24.19 17.88
C GLU A 34 -10.10 22.82 18.51
N GLY A 35 -9.44 21.93 17.77
CA GLY A 35 -9.04 20.61 18.23
C GLY A 35 -8.06 19.93 17.28
N LEU A 36 -7.81 18.64 17.52
CA LEU A 36 -7.01 17.76 16.68
C LEU A 36 -7.65 16.37 16.69
N GLU A 37 -7.91 15.83 15.50
CA GLU A 37 -8.36 14.46 15.34
C GLU A 37 -7.17 13.52 15.11
N PHE A 38 -7.17 12.39 15.81
CA PHE A 38 -6.15 11.36 15.69
C PHE A 38 -6.72 10.15 14.95
N ILE A 39 -6.04 9.72 13.89
CA ILE A 39 -6.30 8.41 13.30
C ILE A 39 -5.44 7.39 14.04
N PRO A 40 -6.02 6.34 14.63
CA PRO A 40 -5.25 5.27 15.27
C PRO A 40 -4.27 4.63 14.28
N SER A 41 -3.10 4.24 14.78
CA SER A 41 -2.18 3.43 13.99
C SER A 41 -2.76 2.02 13.85
N SER A 42 -2.65 1.47 12.64
CA SER A 42 -2.90 0.06 12.33
C SER A 42 -1.68 -0.83 12.58
N LEU A 43 -0.58 -0.25 13.07
CA LEU A 43 0.70 -0.93 13.29
C LEU A 43 0.99 -1.06 14.79
N LYS A 44 1.46 -2.24 15.19
CA LYS A 44 1.88 -2.58 16.57
C LYS A 44 3.05 -1.71 17.02
N GLU A 45 4.03 -1.56 16.15
CA GLU A 45 5.26 -0.84 16.42
C GLU A 45 5.14 0.62 16.01
N LYS A 46 5.86 1.50 16.72
CA LYS A 46 5.92 2.93 16.38
C LYS A 46 6.72 3.21 15.12
N LYS A 47 7.62 2.30 14.73
CA LYS A 47 8.41 2.36 13.50
C LYS A 47 8.41 0.97 12.88
N LEU A 48 8.11 0.89 11.60
CA LEU A 48 8.34 -0.32 10.81
C LEU A 48 9.84 -0.62 10.68
N ARG A 49 10.71 0.41 10.67
CA ARG A 49 12.16 0.21 10.67
C ARG A 49 12.91 1.19 11.58
N PRO A 50 14.03 0.77 12.21
CA PRO A 50 14.81 1.68 13.06
C PRO A 50 15.42 2.88 12.30
N ASP A 51 15.73 2.69 11.01
CA ASP A 51 16.35 3.70 10.13
C ASP A 51 15.33 4.60 9.42
N SER A 52 14.04 4.45 9.72
CA SER A 52 12.98 5.22 9.09
C SER A 52 12.81 6.61 9.69
N LYS A 53 12.16 7.47 8.92
CA LYS A 53 11.72 8.81 9.34
C LYS A 53 10.21 8.86 9.41
N ILE A 54 9.67 9.25 10.56
CA ILE A 54 8.24 9.47 10.72
C ILE A 54 7.92 10.94 10.51
N THR A 55 6.93 11.22 9.67
CA THR A 55 6.34 12.54 9.48
C THR A 55 4.94 12.57 10.08
N CYS A 56 4.71 13.52 10.98
CA CYS A 56 3.41 13.92 11.50
C CYS A 56 2.90 15.10 10.65
N ASP A 57 1.90 14.90 9.79
CA ASP A 57 1.32 15.96 8.95
C ASP A 57 -0.12 16.30 9.35
N LEU A 58 -0.41 17.60 9.47
CA LEU A 58 -1.75 18.09 9.71
C LEU A 58 -2.49 18.32 8.40
N TRP A 59 -3.57 17.57 8.20
CA TRP A 59 -4.46 17.74 7.05
C TRP A 59 -5.76 18.39 7.51
N ALA A 60 -6.18 19.46 6.83
CA ALA A 60 -7.52 20.00 7.05
C ALA A 60 -8.54 19.12 6.31
N LYS A 61 -9.60 18.69 7.00
CA LYS A 61 -10.75 18.14 6.29
C LYS A 61 -11.44 19.28 5.53
N THR A 62 -12.03 18.95 4.39
CA THR A 62 -12.76 19.93 3.57
C THR A 62 -14.07 20.39 4.21
N ASP A 63 -14.66 19.55 5.06
CA ASP A 63 -15.92 19.79 5.78
C ASP A 63 -15.72 20.43 7.17
N ASP A 64 -14.58 20.19 7.83
CA ASP A 64 -14.18 20.86 9.06
C ASP A 64 -12.71 21.30 9.03
N ILE A 65 -12.49 22.56 8.66
CA ILE A 65 -11.15 23.18 8.58
C ILE A 65 -10.59 23.49 9.98
N LYS A 66 -11.43 23.54 11.02
CA LYS A 66 -11.01 23.93 12.38
C LYS A 66 -10.51 22.75 13.20
N THR A 67 -10.88 21.52 12.82
CA THR A 67 -10.41 20.27 13.42
C THR A 67 -9.58 19.49 12.40
N PRO A 68 -8.29 19.83 12.22
CA PRO A 68 -7.42 19.06 11.34
C PRO A 68 -7.22 17.64 11.87
N VAL A 69 -6.79 16.76 10.97
CA VAL A 69 -6.45 15.37 11.23
C VAL A 69 -4.95 15.20 11.22
N LEU A 70 -4.42 14.50 12.21
CA LEU A 70 -3.03 14.08 12.22
C LEU A 70 -2.84 12.82 11.37
N HIS A 71 -2.15 12.96 10.24
CA HIS A 71 -1.66 11.84 9.45
C HIS A 71 -0.23 11.51 9.89
N VAL A 72 0.02 10.21 10.11
CA VAL A 72 1.35 9.71 10.42
C VAL A 72 1.82 8.86 9.25
N SER A 73 2.95 9.24 8.67
CA SER A 73 3.60 8.49 7.60
C SER A 73 5.05 8.18 7.96
N GLU A 74 5.56 7.09 7.42
CA GLU A 74 6.92 6.62 7.65
C GLU A 74 7.63 6.40 6.32
N GLU A 75 8.82 6.99 6.21
CA GLU A 75 9.67 6.90 5.03
C GLU A 75 10.95 6.13 5.32
N PHE A 76 11.30 5.21 4.44
CA PHE A 76 12.54 4.46 4.49
C PHE A 76 12.94 3.97 3.09
N ASN A 77 14.10 3.32 2.99
CA ASN A 77 14.57 2.71 1.74
C ASN A 77 14.73 1.21 1.93
N ILE A 78 14.37 0.44 0.90
CA ILE A 78 14.72 -0.97 0.76
C ILE A 78 15.57 -1.10 -0.49
N GLU A 79 16.85 -1.44 -0.33
CA GLU A 79 17.79 -1.62 -1.46
C GLU A 79 17.85 -0.41 -2.41
N GLY A 80 17.75 0.80 -1.86
CA GLY A 80 17.75 2.04 -2.63
C GLY A 80 16.39 2.41 -3.24
N VAL A 81 15.35 1.60 -3.08
CA VAL A 81 13.97 1.92 -3.45
C VAL A 81 13.27 2.63 -2.31
N ARG A 82 12.79 3.85 -2.56
CA ARG A 82 12.05 4.65 -1.59
C ARG A 82 10.68 4.03 -1.28
N VAL A 83 10.34 4.00 0.00
CA VAL A 83 9.06 3.55 0.52
C VAL A 83 8.46 4.66 1.39
N ASN A 84 7.16 4.89 1.25
CA ASN A 84 6.37 5.77 2.12
C ASN A 84 5.09 5.03 2.50
N ILE A 85 4.83 4.87 3.80
CA ILE A 85 3.69 4.13 4.36
C ILE A 85 2.93 5.00 5.37
N TYR A 86 1.62 5.09 5.24
CA TYR A 86 0.73 5.65 6.26
C TYR A 86 0.45 4.63 7.35
N HIS A 87 0.59 5.06 8.61
CA HIS A 87 0.38 4.19 9.76
C HIS A 87 -1.09 3.82 9.98
N SER A 88 -2.03 4.62 9.48
CA SER A 88 -3.47 4.44 9.64
C SER A 88 -4.02 3.13 9.08
N ASP A 89 -3.45 2.65 7.97
CA ASP A 89 -3.97 1.50 7.21
C ASP A 89 -2.87 0.75 6.43
N ALA A 90 -1.60 1.05 6.72
CA ALA A 90 -0.44 0.60 5.97
C ALA A 90 -0.50 0.92 4.46
N SER A 91 -1.36 1.86 4.05
CA SER A 91 -1.40 2.30 2.67
C SER A 91 -0.13 3.06 2.33
N GLY A 92 0.36 2.93 1.10
CA GLY A 92 1.63 3.54 0.77
C GLY A 92 2.11 3.27 -0.63
N THR A 93 3.29 3.78 -0.92
CA THR A 93 3.94 3.66 -2.22
C THR A 93 5.35 3.09 -2.09
N ILE A 94 5.68 2.13 -2.95
CA ILE A 94 6.99 1.51 -3.08
C ILE A 94 7.54 1.86 -4.46
N GLY A 95 8.63 2.61 -4.49
CA GLY A 95 9.12 3.30 -5.67
C GLY A 95 8.33 4.58 -5.92
N LYS A 96 8.99 5.73 -5.94
CA LYS A 96 8.35 7.01 -6.24
C LYS A 96 9.36 8.09 -6.61
N ASP A 97 9.71 8.09 -7.90
CA ASP A 97 10.12 9.30 -8.62
C ASP A 97 8.96 9.72 -9.56
N TYR A 98 8.83 11.02 -9.87
CA TYR A 98 7.68 11.61 -10.60
C TYR A 98 7.32 10.93 -11.95
N ASN A 99 8.26 10.17 -12.54
CA ASN A 99 8.07 9.45 -13.80
C ASN A 99 8.04 7.91 -13.64
N ASP A 100 7.98 7.40 -12.41
CA ASP A 100 8.14 5.97 -12.17
C ASP A 100 6.85 5.18 -12.44
N LYS A 101 6.74 4.71 -13.68
CA LYS A 101 5.65 3.83 -14.11
C LYS A 101 5.69 2.44 -13.47
N GLY A 102 6.70 2.10 -12.68
CA GLY A 102 6.84 0.82 -11.99
C GLY A 102 6.49 0.89 -10.50
N ALA A 103 5.98 2.01 -9.99
CA ALA A 103 5.60 2.16 -8.59
C ALA A 103 4.52 1.15 -8.17
N TRP A 104 4.66 0.61 -6.96
CA TRP A 104 3.69 -0.28 -6.33
C TRP A 104 2.98 0.45 -5.20
N ASN A 105 1.77 0.01 -4.88
CA ASN A 105 1.02 0.49 -3.73
C ASN A 105 0.92 -0.63 -2.69
N SER A 106 0.79 -0.28 -1.42
CA SER A 106 0.45 -1.22 -0.34
C SER A 106 -0.86 -0.85 0.33
N ALA A 107 -1.46 -1.79 1.06
CA ALA A 107 -2.41 -1.54 2.14
C ALA A 107 -2.58 -2.81 2.99
N CYS A 108 -3.12 -2.64 4.20
CA CYS A 108 -3.56 -3.73 5.07
C CYS A 108 -4.97 -3.46 5.61
N LYS A 109 -5.68 -4.54 5.90
CA LYS A 109 -6.98 -4.47 6.54
C LYS A 109 -7.21 -5.68 7.44
N THR A 110 -7.79 -5.43 8.60
CA THR A 110 -8.39 -6.45 9.46
C THR A 110 -9.86 -6.61 9.10
N ASP A 111 -10.27 -7.85 8.81
CA ASP A 111 -11.69 -8.16 8.57
C ASP A 111 -12.50 -7.97 9.85
N ALA A 112 -13.57 -7.17 9.77
CA ALA A 112 -14.36 -6.79 10.94
C ALA A 112 -15.23 -7.94 11.52
N MET A 113 -15.36 -9.05 10.80
CA MET A 113 -16.16 -10.21 11.21
C MET A 113 -15.30 -11.36 11.75
N THR A 114 -14.08 -11.51 11.25
CA THR A 114 -13.20 -12.65 11.58
C THR A 114 -11.90 -12.24 12.27
N ASP A 115 -11.62 -10.95 12.39
CA ASP A 115 -10.35 -10.38 12.84
C ASP A 115 -9.14 -10.87 12.00
N GLU A 116 -9.39 -11.40 10.80
CA GLU A 116 -8.32 -11.87 9.92
C GLU A 116 -7.66 -10.70 9.20
N VAL A 117 -6.34 -10.61 9.34
CA VAL A 117 -5.51 -9.63 8.65
C VAL A 117 -5.23 -10.08 7.23
N THR A 118 -5.51 -9.19 6.27
CA THR A 118 -5.09 -9.33 4.88
C THR A 118 -4.36 -8.05 4.45
N CYS A 119 -3.14 -8.21 3.96
CA CYS A 119 -2.36 -7.15 3.37
C CYS A 119 -2.16 -7.41 1.87
N TYR A 120 -1.91 -6.36 1.11
CA TYR A 120 -1.51 -6.51 -0.29
C TYR A 120 -0.51 -5.47 -0.72
N VAL A 121 0.22 -5.81 -1.77
CA VAL A 121 0.86 -4.84 -2.65
C VAL A 121 0.33 -5.00 -4.06
N SER A 122 0.22 -3.90 -4.80
CA SER A 122 -0.31 -3.93 -6.16
C SER A 122 0.40 -3.00 -7.12
N HIS A 123 0.44 -3.43 -8.38
CA HIS A 123 0.84 -2.62 -9.51
C HIS A 123 -0.17 -2.81 -10.65
N LYS A 124 -0.97 -1.77 -10.92
CA LYS A 124 -2.11 -1.80 -11.85
C LYS A 124 -3.07 -2.96 -11.52
N SER A 125 -3.34 -3.84 -12.48
CA SER A 125 -4.22 -5.00 -12.28
C SER A 125 -3.58 -6.14 -11.48
N PHE A 126 -2.29 -6.11 -11.19
CA PHE A 126 -1.62 -7.19 -10.47
C PHE A 126 -1.57 -6.91 -8.98
N TYR A 127 -2.08 -7.85 -8.19
CA TYR A 127 -2.08 -7.80 -6.74
C TYR A 127 -1.38 -9.03 -6.18
N LEU A 128 -0.51 -8.81 -5.20
CA LEU A 128 0.05 -9.84 -4.34
C LEU A 128 -0.51 -9.63 -2.93
N PHE A 129 -1.39 -10.53 -2.53
CA PHE A 129 -1.96 -10.58 -1.18
C PHE A 129 -1.11 -11.45 -0.27
N ARG A 130 -1.07 -11.10 1.02
CA ARG A 130 -0.59 -11.95 2.11
C ARG A 130 -1.64 -12.01 3.19
N ASP A 131 -1.96 -13.23 3.61
CA ASP A 131 -2.79 -13.54 4.77
C ASP A 131 -2.15 -14.70 5.56
N LYS A 132 -2.85 -15.23 6.57
CA LYS A 132 -2.36 -16.33 7.42
C LYS A 132 -2.03 -17.62 6.65
N SER A 133 -2.58 -17.79 5.46
CA SER A 133 -2.39 -18.95 4.57
C SER A 133 -1.21 -18.76 3.61
N GLY A 134 -0.57 -17.60 3.62
CA GLY A 134 0.55 -17.25 2.74
C GLY A 134 0.14 -16.29 1.62
N TYR A 135 0.83 -16.40 0.48
CA TYR A 135 0.64 -15.48 -0.64
C TYR A 135 -0.45 -15.92 -1.62
N ARG A 136 -1.19 -14.95 -2.14
CA ARG A 136 -2.14 -15.14 -3.24
C ARG A 136 -1.99 -14.05 -4.29
N VAL A 137 -1.89 -14.45 -5.55
CA VAL A 137 -1.90 -13.52 -6.69
C VAL A 137 -3.32 -13.35 -7.18
N LEU A 138 -3.70 -12.11 -7.45
CA LEU A 138 -4.93 -11.75 -8.15
C LEU A 138 -4.56 -10.84 -9.31
N VAL A 139 -5.18 -11.08 -10.46
CA VAL A 139 -5.06 -10.22 -11.63
C VAL A 139 -6.43 -9.71 -12.04
N GLY A 140 -6.60 -8.38 -12.03
CA GLY A 140 -7.80 -7.69 -12.46
C GLY A 140 -8.59 -7.07 -11.33
N GLY A 141 -9.81 -6.69 -11.65
CA GLY A 141 -10.81 -6.14 -10.74
C GLY A 141 -12.14 -6.06 -11.49
N GLU A 142 -13.26 -6.14 -10.76
CA GLU A 142 -14.60 -6.18 -11.37
C GLU A 142 -14.70 -7.27 -12.46
N HIS A 143 -14.50 -8.53 -12.08
CA HIS A 143 -14.43 -9.63 -13.05
C HIS A 143 -15.78 -9.92 -13.70
N PHE A 144 -15.78 -10.12 -15.03
CA PHE A 144 -16.95 -10.67 -15.71
C PHE A 144 -17.18 -12.12 -15.24
N PRO A 145 -18.42 -12.51 -14.85
CA PRO A 145 -18.70 -13.84 -14.30
C PRO A 145 -18.20 -14.99 -15.19
N GLY A 146 -17.65 -16.04 -14.56
CA GLY A 146 -17.15 -17.24 -15.26
C GLY A 146 -15.85 -17.05 -16.05
N THR A 147 -15.23 -15.86 -16.03
CA THR A 147 -13.99 -15.60 -16.76
C THR A 147 -12.74 -15.78 -15.88
N LEU A 148 -11.66 -16.23 -16.52
CA LEU A 148 -10.35 -16.39 -15.90
C LEU A 148 -9.45 -15.19 -16.23
N ALA A 149 -8.46 -14.95 -15.38
CA ALA A 149 -7.33 -14.09 -15.66
C ALA A 149 -6.09 -14.92 -16.04
N TYR A 150 -5.12 -14.26 -16.65
CA TYR A 150 -3.89 -14.89 -17.08
C TYR A 150 -2.66 -14.05 -16.75
N VAL A 151 -1.58 -14.73 -16.38
CA VAL A 151 -0.24 -14.15 -16.25
C VAL A 151 0.68 -14.86 -17.24
N ARG A 152 1.43 -14.09 -18.03
CA ARG A 152 2.47 -14.61 -18.91
C ARG A 152 3.80 -13.99 -18.55
N ILE A 153 4.77 -14.84 -18.22
CA ILE A 153 6.13 -14.45 -17.87
C ILE A 153 7.04 -14.71 -19.07
N GLY A 154 7.68 -13.65 -19.57
CA GLY A 154 8.51 -13.69 -20.78
C GLY A 154 7.75 -14.29 -21.98
N LYS A 155 8.34 -15.30 -22.62
CA LYS A 155 7.73 -16.01 -23.76
C LYS A 155 7.02 -17.31 -23.38
N GLY A 156 6.94 -17.63 -22.08
CA GLY A 156 6.34 -18.87 -21.58
C GLY A 156 4.84 -19.01 -21.88
N LYS A 157 4.27 -20.17 -21.53
CA LYS A 157 2.82 -20.40 -21.60
C LYS A 157 2.11 -19.54 -20.53
N PRO A 158 0.99 -18.89 -20.84
CA PRO A 158 0.20 -18.21 -19.83
C PRO A 158 -0.28 -19.18 -18.74
N ILE A 159 -0.18 -18.75 -17.48
CA ILE A 159 -0.76 -19.40 -16.32
C ILE A 159 -2.17 -18.82 -16.17
N ALA A 160 -3.17 -19.67 -15.95
CA ALA A 160 -4.57 -19.27 -15.80
C ALA A 160 -4.95 -19.26 -14.31
N SER A 161 -5.79 -18.30 -13.92
CA SER A 161 -6.40 -18.25 -12.59
C SER A 161 -7.61 -19.19 -12.48
N GLY A 162 -8.22 -19.25 -11.30
CA GLY A 162 -9.62 -19.62 -11.15
C GLY A 162 -10.57 -18.49 -11.56
N GLU A 163 -11.87 -18.68 -11.37
CA GLU A 163 -12.85 -17.61 -11.56
C GLU A 163 -12.56 -16.41 -10.66
N GLY A 164 -12.82 -15.20 -11.16
CA GLY A 164 -12.58 -13.97 -10.39
C GLY A 164 -11.10 -13.55 -10.31
N GLY A 165 -10.24 -14.12 -11.15
CA GLY A 165 -8.85 -13.66 -11.32
C GLY A 165 -7.87 -14.11 -10.23
N VAL A 166 -8.30 -14.95 -9.29
CA VAL A 166 -7.48 -15.45 -8.17
C VAL A 166 -6.72 -16.71 -8.59
N PHE A 167 -5.40 -16.70 -8.42
CA PHE A 167 -4.55 -17.84 -8.71
C PHE A 167 -4.50 -18.81 -7.52
N SER A 168 -4.25 -20.09 -7.80
CA SER A 168 -4.01 -21.09 -6.75
C SER A 168 -2.78 -20.71 -5.93
N SER A 169 -2.64 -21.23 -4.70
CA SER A 169 -1.46 -20.97 -3.87
C SER A 169 -0.17 -21.43 -4.56
N SER A 170 -0.18 -22.59 -5.22
CA SER A 170 0.99 -23.10 -5.96
C SER A 170 1.34 -22.23 -7.16
N ASP A 171 0.33 -21.75 -7.90
CA ASP A 171 0.58 -20.85 -9.04
C ASP A 171 1.05 -19.48 -8.56
N SER A 172 0.51 -18.98 -7.44
CA SER A 172 0.92 -17.70 -6.85
C SER A 172 2.39 -17.71 -6.46
N VAL A 173 2.85 -18.76 -5.77
CA VAL A 173 4.27 -18.96 -5.43
C VAL A 173 5.11 -19.04 -6.70
N SER A 174 4.71 -19.88 -7.66
CA SER A 174 5.41 -20.05 -8.93
C SER A 174 5.53 -18.73 -9.73
N ILE A 175 4.48 -17.91 -9.75
CA ILE A 175 4.45 -16.60 -10.39
C ILE A 175 5.44 -15.66 -9.71
N VAL A 176 5.37 -15.51 -8.38
CA VAL A 176 6.23 -14.61 -7.61
C VAL A 176 7.70 -14.99 -7.77
N ASP A 177 8.05 -16.27 -7.56
CA ASP A 177 9.43 -16.77 -7.67
C ASP A 177 10.00 -16.62 -9.10
N SER A 178 9.12 -16.65 -10.11
CA SER A 178 9.52 -16.47 -11.50
C SER A 178 9.70 -15.00 -11.87
N ILE A 179 8.89 -14.09 -11.31
CA ILE A 179 8.94 -12.66 -11.65
C ILE A 179 10.29 -12.04 -11.28
N ASP A 180 10.94 -12.48 -10.20
CA ASP A 180 12.24 -11.96 -9.75
C ASP A 180 13.33 -12.00 -10.84
N LYS A 181 13.15 -12.80 -11.89
CA LYS A 181 14.08 -12.96 -13.02
C LYS A 181 13.71 -12.13 -14.25
N HIS A 182 12.63 -11.34 -14.18
CA HIS A 182 12.07 -10.61 -15.31
C HIS A 182 11.77 -9.16 -14.94
N SER A 183 11.97 -8.25 -15.90
CA SER A 183 11.63 -6.84 -15.72
C SER A 183 10.15 -6.54 -16.00
N SER A 184 9.46 -7.41 -16.73
CA SER A 184 8.06 -7.21 -17.09
C SER A 184 7.28 -8.51 -17.27
N ILE A 185 5.97 -8.46 -17.04
CA ILE A 185 5.02 -9.56 -17.30
C ILE A 185 3.82 -9.06 -18.08
N SER A 186 3.15 -9.95 -18.79
CA SER A 186 1.86 -9.65 -19.41
C SER A 186 0.72 -10.22 -18.58
N THR A 187 -0.32 -9.43 -18.36
CA THR A 187 -1.56 -9.85 -17.70
C THR A 187 -2.75 -9.70 -18.62
N ARG A 188 -3.77 -10.54 -18.39
CA ARG A 188 -5.05 -10.48 -19.08
C ARG A 188 -6.19 -10.77 -18.11
N TYR A 189 -7.25 -9.99 -18.15
CA TYR A 189 -8.51 -10.31 -17.47
C TYR A 189 -9.72 -9.75 -18.24
N THR A 190 -10.93 -10.21 -17.93
CA THR A 190 -12.17 -9.69 -18.54
C THR A 190 -12.95 -8.87 -17.53
N ARG A 191 -13.26 -7.61 -17.86
CA ARG A 191 -13.79 -6.60 -16.93
C ARG A 191 -15.29 -6.33 -17.08
N TRP A 192 -16.08 -6.67 -16.07
CA TRP A 192 -17.49 -6.28 -15.91
C TRP A 192 -17.73 -4.76 -16.05
N PRO A 193 -18.89 -4.29 -16.56
CA PRO A 193 -20.07 -5.04 -17.03
C PRO A 193 -20.00 -5.52 -18.47
N TYR A 194 -18.88 -5.30 -19.15
CA TYR A 194 -18.73 -5.65 -20.56
C TYR A 194 -17.83 -6.87 -20.67
N GLU A 195 -18.02 -7.77 -21.62
CA GLU A 195 -17.12 -8.91 -21.81
C GLU A 195 -15.81 -8.49 -22.51
N ARG A 196 -15.22 -7.38 -22.06
CA ARG A 196 -14.04 -6.76 -22.63
C ARG A 196 -12.78 -7.30 -21.95
N THR A 197 -11.91 -7.87 -22.76
CA THR A 197 -10.56 -8.24 -22.35
C THR A 197 -9.68 -7.00 -22.15
N ILE A 198 -8.98 -6.95 -21.03
CA ILE A 198 -7.96 -5.97 -20.68
C ILE A 198 -6.62 -6.70 -20.67
N ASP A 199 -5.72 -6.25 -21.54
CA ASP A 199 -4.35 -6.74 -21.63
C ASP A 199 -3.39 -5.65 -21.14
N GLU A 200 -2.47 -6.01 -20.24
CA GLU A 200 -1.44 -5.10 -19.76
C GLU A 200 -0.05 -5.73 -19.87
N ASN A 201 0.96 -4.89 -20.10
CA ASN A 201 2.35 -5.22 -19.87
C ASN A 201 2.82 -4.41 -18.65
N LEU A 202 3.21 -5.12 -17.60
CA LEU A 202 3.48 -4.57 -16.27
C LEU A 202 4.99 -4.52 -16.04
N ASP A 203 5.49 -3.38 -15.59
CA ASP A 203 6.85 -3.28 -15.05
C ASP A 203 6.83 -3.79 -13.61
N VAL A 204 7.63 -4.82 -13.34
CA VAL A 204 7.65 -5.54 -12.07
C VAL A 204 9.00 -5.43 -11.37
N LYS A 205 9.85 -4.48 -11.80
CA LYS A 205 11.21 -4.28 -11.25
C LYS A 205 11.26 -4.10 -9.73
N TYR A 206 10.20 -3.59 -9.11
CA TYR A 206 10.11 -3.38 -7.66
C TYR A 206 9.33 -4.45 -6.91
N LEU A 207 8.92 -5.55 -7.56
CA LEU A 207 8.23 -6.63 -6.87
C LEU A 207 9.03 -7.16 -5.66
N PRO A 208 10.37 -7.37 -5.73
CA PRO A 208 11.12 -7.87 -4.58
C PRO A 208 11.02 -6.95 -3.36
N GLN A 209 11.14 -5.63 -3.57
CA GLN A 209 11.02 -4.64 -2.50
C GLN A 209 9.57 -4.51 -2.04
N ALA A 210 8.60 -4.54 -2.94
CA ALA A 210 7.18 -4.51 -2.60
C ALA A 210 6.79 -5.74 -1.76
N LYS A 211 7.29 -6.92 -2.09
CA LYS A 211 7.11 -8.14 -1.28
C LYS A 211 7.73 -7.97 0.11
N THR A 212 8.93 -7.40 0.20
CA THR A 212 9.57 -7.12 1.50
C THR A 212 8.74 -6.14 2.34
N VAL A 213 8.17 -5.10 1.72
CA VAL A 213 7.25 -4.18 2.39
C VAL A 213 5.98 -4.90 2.81
N LEU A 214 5.38 -5.71 1.94
CA LEU A 214 4.19 -6.52 2.25
C LEU A 214 4.42 -7.39 3.49
N ASP A 215 5.60 -7.99 3.58
CA ASP A 215 5.95 -8.82 4.70
C ASP A 215 6.08 -8.01 6.00
N LEU A 216 6.78 -6.89 5.90
CA LEU A 216 6.98 -5.97 7.01
C LEU A 216 5.66 -5.41 7.57
N ILE A 217 4.75 -4.96 6.71
CA ILE A 217 3.46 -4.41 7.14
C ILE A 217 2.55 -5.49 7.71
N TYR A 218 2.55 -6.69 7.14
CA TYR A 218 1.73 -7.81 7.64
C TYR A 218 2.16 -8.23 9.05
N ASP A 219 3.47 -8.40 9.27
CA ASP A 219 3.99 -8.85 10.58
C ASP A 219 3.74 -7.80 11.68
N ASN A 220 3.66 -6.52 11.31
CA ASN A 220 3.44 -5.41 12.22
C ASN A 220 1.98 -4.94 12.32
N HIS A 221 1.03 -5.48 11.54
CA HIS A 221 -0.36 -5.05 11.61
C HIS A 221 -1.04 -5.56 12.90
N ILE A 222 -1.96 -4.75 13.44
CA ILE A 222 -2.74 -5.07 14.65
C ILE A 222 -3.89 -6.03 14.34
#